data_AF-K3W7W3-F1
#
_entry.id   AF-K3W7W3-F1
#
_cell.length_a   1.000
_cell.length_b   1.000
_cell.length_c   1.000
_cell.angle_alpha   90.00
_cell.angle_beta   90.00
_cell.angle_gamma   90.00
#
_symmetry.space_group_name_H-M   'P 1'
#
loop_
_entity.id
_entity.type
_entity.pdbx_description
1 polymer ?
#
loop_
_entity_poly.entity_id
_entity_poly.type
_entity_poly.pdbx_seq_one_letter_code
_entity_poly.pdbx_strand_id
1 'polypeptide(L)'
;MTQQQREADGERPPVDIWRDSLVRYLGYSNELGESFRPIVPRLVAPSYAVAFAYVLGDTLDKASKAEARAQTQRLSDGKHRAVVADATVDTLLWQTMASVAIPGFTINRVVALSSAATERTVKNLPLVRRWAPTAIGLGVIPLIIHPIDHLVDQIMDSTTRKWAATFLEKYDK
;
A
#
# COMPACT_ATOMS: atom_id res chain seq x y z
N MET A 1 -24.47 -9.73 14.18
CA MET A 1 -24.98 -9.03 12.99
C MET A 1 -23.92 -9.15 11.91
N THR A 2 -24.22 -9.87 10.83
CA THR A 2 -23.30 -10.09 9.70
C THR A 2 -23.15 -8.80 8.88
N GLN A 3 -22.05 -8.61 8.14
CA GLN A 3 -21.83 -7.42 7.30
C GLN A 3 -23.01 -7.14 6.35
N GLN A 4 -23.60 -8.20 5.79
CA GLN A 4 -24.80 -8.11 4.94
C GLN A 4 -26.04 -7.53 5.65
N GLN A 5 -26.20 -7.73 6.96
CA GLN A 5 -27.31 -7.13 7.73
C GLN A 5 -27.07 -5.65 8.01
N ARG A 6 -25.82 -5.22 8.19
CA ARG A 6 -25.47 -3.80 8.39
C ARG A 6 -25.64 -2.97 7.12
N GLU A 7 -25.30 -3.55 5.96
CA GLU A 7 -25.51 -2.93 4.65
C GLU A 7 -27.00 -2.77 4.33
N ALA A 8 -27.85 -3.74 4.70
CA ALA A 8 -29.30 -3.66 4.55
C ALA A 8 -29.94 -2.56 5.42
N ASP A 9 -29.36 -2.27 6.59
CA ASP A 9 -29.83 -1.23 7.52
C ASP A 9 -29.24 0.17 7.23
N GLY A 10 -28.45 0.32 6.15
CA GLY A 10 -27.84 1.59 5.77
C GLY A 10 -26.70 2.04 6.70
N GLU A 11 -26.19 1.16 7.56
CA GLU A 11 -25.01 1.43 8.38
C GLU A 11 -23.75 1.45 7.49
N ARG A 12 -23.00 2.55 7.53
CA ARG A 12 -21.71 2.62 6.84
C ARG A 12 -20.75 1.59 7.44
N PRO A 13 -19.91 0.93 6.63
CA PRO A 13 -18.88 0.06 7.15
C PRO A 13 -17.97 0.84 8.13
N PRO A 14 -17.44 0.18 9.17
CA PRO A 14 -16.58 0.82 10.13
C PRO A 14 -15.34 1.39 9.44
N VAL A 15 -15.03 2.66 9.73
CA VAL A 15 -13.90 3.40 9.14
C VAL A 15 -12.59 2.66 9.38
N ASP A 16 -11.84 2.42 8.31
CA ASP A 16 -10.52 1.83 8.38
C ASP A 16 -9.47 2.93 8.55
N ILE A 17 -8.90 3.07 9.75
CA ILE A 17 -7.94 4.13 10.04
C ILE A 17 -6.74 4.09 9.08
N TRP A 18 -6.30 2.91 8.64
CA TRP A 18 -5.13 2.80 7.78
C TRP A 18 -5.43 3.25 6.34
N ARG A 19 -6.66 3.05 5.87
CA ARG A 19 -7.03 3.26 4.47
C ARG A 19 -7.87 4.50 4.21
N ASP A 20 -8.67 4.91 5.18
CA ASP A 20 -9.67 5.98 5.06
C ASP A 20 -9.26 7.27 5.77
N SER A 21 -8.12 7.27 6.47
CA SER A 21 -7.61 8.45 7.20
C SER A 21 -6.30 8.99 6.61
N LEU A 22 -5.84 10.13 7.14
CA LEU A 22 -4.56 10.74 6.76
C LEU A 22 -3.35 9.84 7.06
N VAL A 23 -3.49 8.83 7.92
CA VAL A 23 -2.44 7.84 8.21
C VAL A 23 -1.99 7.13 6.93
N ARG A 24 -2.91 6.96 5.96
CA ARG A 24 -2.62 6.37 4.65
C ARG A 24 -1.43 7.04 3.96
N TYR A 25 -1.27 8.35 4.11
CA TYR A 25 -0.18 9.09 3.46
C TYR A 25 1.20 8.71 3.95
N LEU A 26 1.32 8.07 5.12
CA LEU A 26 2.58 7.48 5.57
C LEU A 26 3.03 6.34 4.66
N GLY A 27 2.10 5.61 4.04
CA GLY A 27 2.40 4.59 3.04
C GLY A 27 3.03 5.15 1.76
N TYR A 28 2.88 6.45 1.50
CA TYR A 28 3.41 7.14 0.32
C TYR A 28 4.70 7.94 0.60
N SER A 29 5.32 7.73 1.76
CA SER A 29 6.53 8.47 2.11
C SER A 29 7.71 8.09 1.22
N ASN A 30 7.81 6.84 0.74
CA ASN A 30 8.89 6.45 -0.16
C ASN A 30 8.87 7.24 -1.47
N GLU A 31 7.72 7.55 -2.04
CA GLU A 31 7.55 8.36 -3.25
C GLU A 31 8.01 9.79 -3.05
N LEU A 32 7.76 10.35 -1.86
CA LEU A 32 8.31 11.64 -1.47
C LEU A 32 9.85 11.56 -1.51
N GLY A 33 10.45 10.56 -0.85
CA GLY A 33 11.90 10.37 -0.87
C GLY A 33 12.48 10.17 -2.29
N GLU A 34 11.82 9.38 -3.13
CA GLU A 34 12.19 9.16 -4.53
C GLU A 34 12.11 10.45 -5.36
N SER A 35 11.08 11.27 -5.14
CA SER A 35 10.94 12.59 -5.78
C SER A 35 12.10 13.52 -5.44
N PHE A 36 12.58 13.48 -4.18
CA PHE A 36 13.69 14.31 -3.71
C PHE A 36 15.08 13.73 -4.00
N ARG A 37 15.18 12.54 -4.60
CA ARG A 37 16.47 11.89 -4.91
C ARG A 37 17.52 12.79 -5.59
N PRO A 38 17.17 13.66 -6.58
CA PRO A 38 18.14 14.55 -7.22
C PRO A 38 18.72 15.63 -6.30
N ILE A 39 18.03 15.96 -5.21
CA ILE A 39 18.37 17.09 -4.32
C ILE A 39 18.89 16.59 -2.98
N VAL A 40 18.20 15.62 -2.37
CA VAL A 40 18.50 15.09 -1.03
C VAL A 40 18.40 13.55 -1.06
N PRO A 41 19.34 12.84 -1.71
CA PRO A 41 19.28 11.38 -1.86
C PRO A 41 19.29 10.62 -0.53
N ARG A 42 19.79 11.24 0.55
CA ARG A 42 19.80 10.66 1.90
C ARG A 42 18.41 10.48 2.51
N LEU A 43 17.37 11.14 1.97
CA LEU A 43 15.99 10.98 2.45
C LEU A 43 15.29 9.72 1.93
N VAL A 44 15.83 9.06 0.91
CA VAL A 44 15.20 7.86 0.32
C VAL A 44 15.11 6.73 1.36
N ALA A 45 16.22 6.34 1.98
CA ALA A 45 16.22 5.25 2.94
C ALA A 45 15.27 5.47 4.14
N PRO A 46 15.30 6.62 4.84
CA PRO A 46 14.37 6.86 5.95
C PRO A 46 12.91 6.98 5.48
N SER A 47 12.65 7.43 4.26
CA SER A 47 11.29 7.50 3.76
C SER A 47 10.69 6.13 3.44
N TYR A 48 11.50 5.17 2.99
CA TYR A 48 11.09 3.76 2.92
C TYR A 48 10.85 3.16 4.32
N ALA A 49 11.65 3.52 5.32
CA ALA A 49 11.44 3.04 6.68
C ALA A 49 10.08 3.49 7.24
N VAL A 50 9.67 4.74 7.00
CA VAL A 50 8.33 5.24 7.38
C VAL A 50 7.21 4.47 6.66
N ALA A 51 7.36 4.24 5.35
CA ALA A 51 6.36 3.52 4.58
C ALA A 51 6.21 2.07 5.07
N PHE A 52 7.32 1.37 5.30
CA PHE A 52 7.28 0.01 5.85
C PHE A 52 6.73 -0.03 7.29
N ALA A 53 6.99 0.97 8.14
CA ALA A 53 6.38 1.05 9.45
C ALA A 53 4.85 1.16 9.36
N TYR A 54 4.33 1.93 8.40
CA TYR A 54 2.89 2.00 8.11
C TYR A 54 2.34 0.64 7.63
N VAL A 55 3.02 -0.03 6.68
CA VAL A 55 2.63 -1.35 6.18
C VAL A 55 2.54 -2.38 7.32
N LEU A 56 3.54 -2.40 8.20
CA LEU A 56 3.55 -3.28 9.36
C LEU A 56 2.44 -2.93 10.35
N GLY A 57 2.16 -1.64 10.54
CA GLY A 57 1.07 -1.17 11.38
C GLY A 57 -0.30 -1.68 10.94
N ASP A 58 -0.67 -1.50 9.66
CA ASP A 58 -1.94 -2.03 9.12
C ASP A 58 -1.97 -3.55 9.22
N THR A 59 -0.87 -4.23 8.87
CA THR A 59 -0.78 -5.69 8.96
C THR A 59 -1.06 -6.20 10.37
N LEU A 60 -0.46 -5.58 11.40
CA LEU A 60 -0.66 -5.96 12.80
C LEU A 60 -2.08 -5.68 13.28
N ASP A 61 -2.68 -4.57 12.88
CA ASP A 61 -4.08 -4.25 13.21
C ASP A 61 -5.06 -5.25 12.58
N LYS A 62 -4.87 -5.60 11.31
CA LYS A 62 -5.71 -6.58 10.61
C LYS A 62 -5.53 -7.99 11.17
N ALA A 63 -4.31 -8.39 11.50
CA ALA A 63 -4.02 -9.66 12.15
C ALA A 63 -4.70 -9.74 13.54
N SER A 64 -4.59 -8.67 14.34
CA SER A 64 -5.21 -8.60 15.68
C SER A 64 -6.74 -8.62 15.61
N LYS A 65 -7.34 -7.96 14.62
CA LYS A 65 -8.79 -8.02 14.38
C LYS A 65 -9.23 -9.41 13.91
N ALA A 66 -8.44 -10.09 13.08
CA ALA A 66 -8.70 -11.47 12.67
C ALA A 66 -8.62 -12.44 13.86
N GLU A 67 -7.63 -12.27 14.73
CA GLU A 67 -7.45 -13.03 15.97
C GLU A 67 -8.67 -12.88 16.89
N ALA A 68 -9.08 -11.64 17.18
CA ALA A 68 -10.24 -11.38 18.03
C ALA A 68 -11.55 -11.96 17.46
N ARG A 69 -11.72 -11.92 16.12
CA ARG A 69 -12.86 -12.52 15.43
C ARG A 69 -12.84 -14.04 15.52
N ALA A 70 -11.69 -14.67 15.30
CA ALA A 70 -11.52 -16.12 15.39
C ALA A 70 -11.85 -16.64 16.80
N GLN A 71 -11.37 -15.93 17.84
CA GLN A 71 -11.69 -16.24 19.24
C GLN A 71 -13.18 -16.07 19.55
N THR A 72 -13.79 -14.97 19.11
CA THR A 72 -15.23 -14.69 19.32
C THR A 72 -16.10 -15.77 18.67
N GLN A 73 -15.70 -16.25 17.48
CA GLN A 73 -16.38 -17.32 16.76
C GLN A 73 -16.03 -18.73 17.25
N ARG A 74 -15.09 -18.87 18.20
CA ARG A 74 -14.61 -20.15 18.75
C ARG A 74 -14.21 -21.14 17.65
N LEU A 75 -13.43 -20.65 16.68
CA LEU A 75 -12.92 -21.49 15.60
C LEU A 75 -12.00 -22.58 16.15
N SER A 76 -11.90 -23.71 15.44
CA SER A 76 -10.91 -24.75 15.76
C SER A 76 -9.49 -24.20 15.63
N ASP A 77 -8.54 -24.72 16.40
CA ASP A 77 -7.14 -24.24 16.41
C ASP A 77 -6.52 -24.15 15.00
N GLY A 78 -6.85 -25.11 14.13
CA GLY A 78 -6.40 -25.11 12.73
C GLY A 78 -6.99 -23.94 11.93
N LYS A 79 -8.32 -23.77 11.98
CA LYS A 79 -9.03 -22.71 11.24
C LYS A 79 -8.70 -21.33 11.77
N HIS A 80 -8.56 -21.19 13.09
CA HIS A 80 -8.11 -19.97 13.76
C HIS A 80 -6.80 -19.50 13.15
N ARG A 81 -5.76 -20.35 13.19
CA ARG A 81 -4.43 -20.00 12.67
C ARG A 81 -4.48 -19.67 11.18
N ALA A 82 -5.29 -20.40 10.42
CA ALA A 82 -5.44 -20.18 8.99
C ALA A 82 -6.05 -18.80 8.67
N VAL A 83 -7.11 -18.38 9.37
CA VAL A 83 -7.76 -17.07 9.16
C VAL A 83 -6.85 -15.90 9.55
N VAL A 84 -6.09 -16.04 10.64
CA VAL A 84 -5.15 -15.00 11.07
C VAL A 84 -3.97 -14.90 10.09
N ALA A 85 -3.44 -16.04 9.64
CA ALA A 85 -2.38 -16.08 8.64
C ALA A 85 -2.85 -15.47 7.31
N ASP A 86 -4.07 -15.79 6.86
CA ASP A 86 -4.67 -15.23 5.65
C ASP A 86 -4.77 -13.70 5.74
N ALA A 87 -5.39 -13.16 6.80
CA ALA A 87 -5.51 -11.72 7.00
C ALA A 87 -4.15 -11.00 7.04
N THR A 88 -3.15 -11.64 7.65
CA THR A 88 -1.77 -11.12 7.73
C THR A 88 -1.13 -11.08 6.34
N VAL A 89 -1.23 -12.17 5.58
CA VAL A 89 -0.61 -12.29 4.25
C VAL A 89 -1.30 -11.40 3.22
N ASP A 90 -2.64 -11.38 3.20
CA ASP A 90 -3.41 -10.50 2.32
C ASP A 90 -3.04 -9.04 2.58
N THR A 91 -3.08 -8.59 3.84
CA THR A 91 -2.77 -7.20 4.18
C THR A 91 -1.33 -6.84 3.84
N LEU A 92 -0.36 -7.69 4.20
CA LEU A 92 1.06 -7.43 3.96
C LEU A 92 1.38 -7.34 2.47
N LEU A 93 0.86 -8.28 1.67
CA LEU A 93 1.06 -8.29 0.22
C LEU A 93 0.41 -7.07 -0.42
N TRP A 94 -0.84 -6.79 -0.07
CA TRP A 94 -1.57 -5.64 -0.61
C TRP A 94 -0.85 -4.34 -0.30
N GLN A 95 -0.52 -4.11 0.98
CA GLN A 95 0.10 -2.86 1.42
C GLN A 95 1.51 -2.69 0.86
N THR A 96 2.31 -3.76 0.80
CA THR A 96 3.65 -3.70 0.19
C THR A 96 3.55 -3.33 -1.29
N MET A 97 2.58 -3.88 -2.03
CA MET A 97 2.42 -3.62 -3.46
C MET A 97 1.84 -2.24 -3.74
N ALA A 98 0.74 -1.88 -3.06
CA ALA A 98 -0.04 -0.66 -3.31
C ALA A 98 0.61 0.59 -2.72
N SER A 99 1.39 0.48 -1.64
CA SER A 99 2.02 1.63 -0.99
C SER A 99 3.50 1.75 -1.32
N VAL A 100 4.25 0.65 -1.39
CA VAL A 100 5.72 0.72 -1.43
C VAL A 100 6.30 0.38 -2.81
N ALA A 101 5.97 -0.81 -3.34
CA ALA A 101 6.69 -1.38 -4.48
C ALA A 101 6.33 -0.70 -5.80
N ILE A 102 5.04 -0.72 -6.18
CA ILE A 102 4.61 -0.20 -7.50
C ILE A 102 4.73 1.33 -7.55
N PRO A 103 4.22 2.09 -6.56
CA PRO A 103 4.35 3.55 -6.59
C PRO A 103 5.80 4.02 -6.49
N GLY A 104 6.57 3.45 -5.57
CA GLY A 104 7.99 3.80 -5.36
C GLY A 104 8.82 3.58 -6.61
N PHE A 105 8.64 2.44 -7.29
CA PHE A 105 9.29 2.18 -8.58
C PHE A 105 8.85 3.18 -9.66
N THR A 106 7.55 3.44 -9.77
CA THR A 106 6.99 4.37 -10.76
C THR A 106 7.59 5.76 -10.61
N ILE A 107 7.59 6.33 -9.39
CA ILE A 107 8.14 7.65 -9.13
C ILE A 107 9.65 7.68 -9.35
N ASN A 108 10.38 6.64 -8.93
CA ASN A 108 11.81 6.53 -9.22
C ASN A 108 12.11 6.60 -10.73
N ARG A 109 11.33 5.90 -11.56
CA ARG A 109 11.47 5.95 -13.03
C ARG A 109 11.12 7.31 -13.59
N VAL A 110 10.02 7.92 -13.14
CA VAL A 110 9.62 9.28 -13.55
C VAL A 110 10.71 10.29 -13.26
N VAL A 111 11.28 10.27 -12.06
CA VAL A 111 12.34 11.20 -11.64
C VAL A 111 13.62 10.96 -12.43
N ALA A 112 14.01 9.69 -12.62
CA ALA A 112 15.20 9.33 -13.39
C ALA A 112 15.09 9.78 -14.86
N LEU A 113 13.95 9.51 -15.51
CA LEU A 113 13.68 9.95 -16.88
C LEU A 113 13.63 11.48 -16.99
N SER A 114 12.99 12.14 -16.01
CA SER A 114 12.90 13.60 -15.97
C SER A 114 14.27 14.25 -15.79
N SER A 115 15.14 13.66 -14.95
CA SER A 115 16.51 14.11 -14.76
C SER A 115 17.30 13.99 -16.06
N ALA A 116 17.27 12.81 -16.70
CA ALA A 116 17.95 12.58 -17.96
C ALA A 116 17.45 13.50 -19.09
N ALA A 117 16.14 13.73 -19.19
CA ALA A 117 15.55 14.63 -20.18
C ALA A 117 15.94 16.08 -19.95
N THR A 118 15.91 16.54 -18.69
CA THR A 118 16.23 17.93 -18.34
C THR A 118 17.72 18.22 -18.54
N GLU A 119 18.61 17.27 -18.20
CA GLU A 119 20.05 17.40 -18.47
C GLU A 119 20.39 17.53 -19.95
N ARG A 120 19.64 16.86 -20.83
CA ARG A 120 19.85 16.91 -22.28
C ARG A 120 19.27 18.16 -22.93
N THR A 121 18.10 18.59 -22.46
CA THR A 121 17.29 19.62 -23.14
C THR A 121 17.57 21.01 -22.57
N VAL A 122 17.76 21.14 -21.26
CA VAL A 122 17.87 22.42 -20.57
C VAL A 122 19.33 22.68 -20.19
N LYS A 123 20.08 23.34 -21.07
CA LYS A 123 21.53 23.59 -20.84
C LYS A 123 21.81 24.83 -19.99
N ASN A 124 21.01 25.89 -20.17
CA ASN A 124 21.32 27.23 -19.66
C ASN A 124 20.59 27.61 -18.37
N LEU A 125 19.74 26.72 -17.81
CA LEU A 125 18.95 27.00 -16.61
C LEU A 125 19.25 25.98 -15.50
N PRO A 126 20.27 26.21 -14.66
CA PRO A 126 20.69 25.25 -13.63
C PRO A 126 19.61 25.02 -12.56
N LEU A 127 18.78 26.02 -12.26
CA LEU A 127 17.65 25.87 -11.33
C LEU A 127 16.62 24.86 -11.84
N VAL A 128 16.29 24.92 -13.14
CA VAL A 128 15.34 23.99 -13.76
C VAL A 128 15.89 22.57 -13.72
N ARG A 129 17.17 22.37 -14.06
CA ARG A 129 17.82 21.04 -13.96
C ARG A 129 17.77 20.45 -12.56
N ARG A 130 17.93 21.30 -11.54
CA ARG A 130 17.95 20.87 -10.14
C ARG A 130 16.56 20.53 -9.61
N TRP A 131 15.54 21.34 -9.93
CA TRP A 131 14.22 21.25 -9.30
C TRP A 131 13.14 20.60 -10.15
N ALA A 132 13.26 20.62 -11.48
CA ALA A 132 12.22 20.09 -12.37
C ALA A 132 11.97 18.59 -12.17
N PRO A 133 12.99 17.71 -12.04
CA PRO A 133 12.72 16.29 -11.85
C PRO A 133 11.96 16.00 -10.55
N THR A 134 12.27 16.73 -9.47
CA THR A 134 11.55 16.64 -8.21
C THR A 134 10.12 17.18 -8.33
N ALA A 135 9.93 18.34 -8.96
CA ALA A 135 8.60 18.92 -9.16
C ALA A 135 7.69 18.00 -9.99
N ILE A 136 8.25 17.36 -11.03
CA ILE A 136 7.53 16.37 -11.85
C ILE A 136 7.17 15.14 -11.00
N GLY A 137 8.13 14.59 -10.24
CA GLY A 137 7.87 13.46 -9.35
C GLY A 137 6.73 13.72 -8.37
N LEU A 138 6.76 14.86 -7.67
CA LEU A 138 5.71 15.26 -6.73
C LEU A 138 4.35 15.46 -7.40
N GLY A 139 4.34 16.07 -8.60
CA GLY A 139 3.10 16.28 -9.36
C GLY A 139 2.46 14.99 -9.86
N VAL A 140 3.23 13.91 -10.02
CA VAL A 140 2.72 12.61 -10.48
C VAL A 140 2.05 11.81 -9.35
N ILE A 141 2.45 12.00 -8.09
CA ILE A 141 1.94 11.22 -6.95
C ILE A 141 0.39 11.18 -6.88
N PRO A 142 -0.35 12.31 -6.95
CA PRO A 142 -1.81 12.29 -6.88
C PRO A 142 -2.49 11.53 -8.03
N LEU A 143 -1.79 11.39 -9.16
CA LEU A 143 -2.34 10.79 -10.37
C LEU A 143 -2.22 9.25 -10.39
N ILE A 144 -1.25 8.70 -9.65
CA ILE A 144 -0.94 7.26 -9.71
C ILE A 144 -1.60 6.44 -8.60
N ILE A 145 -2.01 7.05 -7.49
CA ILE A 145 -2.51 6.34 -6.29
C ILE A 145 -3.73 5.45 -6.60
N HIS A 146 -4.84 6.04 -7.06
CA HIS A 146 -6.07 5.27 -7.28
C HIS A 146 -5.95 4.19 -8.38
N PRO A 147 -5.30 4.46 -9.54
CA PRO A 147 -5.07 3.41 -10.53
C PRO A 147 -4.23 2.24 -10.01
N ILE A 148 -3.22 2.51 -9.17
CA ILE A 148 -2.37 1.44 -8.60
C ILE A 148 -3.16 0.60 -7.60
N ASP A 149 -3.95 1.21 -6.73
CA ASP A 149 -4.80 0.47 -5.79
C ASP A 149 -5.71 -0.52 -6.53
N HIS A 150 -6.43 -0.04 -7.55
CA HIS A 150 -7.32 -0.88 -8.35
C HIS A 150 -6.58 -1.99 -9.08
N LEU A 151 -5.38 -1.72 -9.58
CA LEU A 151 -4.53 -2.73 -10.20
C LEU A 151 -4.12 -3.81 -9.19
N VAL A 152 -3.68 -3.41 -8.00
CA VAL A 152 -3.27 -4.36 -6.94
C VAL A 152 -4.44 -5.22 -6.49
N ASP A 153 -5.62 -4.63 -6.31
CA ASP A 153 -6.84 -5.38 -6.00
C ASP A 153 -7.15 -6.41 -7.08
N GLN A 154 -7.15 -6.01 -8.36
CA GLN A 154 -7.39 -6.93 -9.48
C GLN A 154 -6.39 -8.10 -9.52
N ILE A 155 -5.11 -7.82 -9.28
CA ILE A 155 -4.06 -8.84 -9.23
C ILE A 155 -4.34 -9.81 -8.08
N MET A 156 -4.62 -9.31 -6.89
CA MET A 156 -4.82 -10.15 -5.70
C MET A 156 -6.11 -10.95 -5.76
N ASP A 157 -7.21 -10.36 -6.25
CA ASP A 157 -8.47 -11.05 -6.51
C ASP A 157 -8.31 -12.17 -7.52
N SER A 158 -7.42 -11.99 -8.50
CA SER A 158 -7.15 -13.00 -9.52
C SER A 158 -6.21 -14.10 -9.04
N THR A 159 -5.44 -13.87 -7.97
CA THR A 159 -4.34 -14.75 -7.53
C THR A 159 -4.46 -15.12 -6.05
N THR A 160 -3.90 -14.32 -5.15
CA THR A 160 -3.76 -14.59 -3.72
C THR A 160 -5.08 -14.95 -3.05
N ARG A 161 -6.15 -14.20 -3.32
CA ARG A 161 -7.45 -14.39 -2.66
C ARG A 161 -8.17 -15.66 -3.11
N LYS A 162 -7.99 -16.09 -4.37
CA LYS A 162 -8.49 -17.41 -4.85
C LYS A 162 -7.77 -18.57 -4.17
N TRP A 163 -6.44 -18.46 -4.06
CA TRP A 163 -5.63 -19.46 -3.38
C TRP A 163 -5.98 -19.53 -1.89
N ALA A 164 -6.12 -18.38 -1.23
CA ALA A 164 -6.53 -18.26 0.15
C ALA A 164 -7.89 -18.91 0.42
N ALA A 165 -8.89 -18.64 -0.41
CA ALA A 165 -10.21 -19.28 -0.30
C ALA A 165 -10.10 -20.81 -0.33
N THR A 166 -9.34 -21.34 -1.30
CA THR A 166 -9.11 -22.79 -1.42
C THR A 166 -8.35 -23.37 -0.23
N PHE A 167 -7.44 -22.59 0.37
CA PHE A 167 -6.69 -22.97 1.56
C PHE A 167 -7.58 -23.02 2.80
N LEU A 168 -8.44 -22.02 3.00
CA LEU A 168 -9.35 -21.91 4.14
C LEU A 168 -10.43 -23.01 4.12
N GLU A 169 -10.94 -23.39 2.94
CA GLU A 169 -11.90 -24.50 2.79
C GLU A 169 -11.40 -25.84 3.36
N LYS A 170 -10.07 -26.05 3.44
CA LYS A 170 -9.50 -27.27 4.03
C LYS A 170 -9.73 -27.37 5.53
N TYR A 171 -9.99 -26.25 6.20
CA TYR A 171 -10.22 -26.17 7.65
C TYR A 171 -11.71 -26.06 8.02
N ASP A 172 -12.59 -26.06 7.02
CA ASP A 172 -14.05 -26.12 7.18
C ASP A 172 -14.60 -27.56 7.23
N LYS A 173 -13.74 -28.55 6.99
CA LYS A 173 -14.05 -29.99 7.07
C LYS A 173 -13.64 -30.56 8.42
#